data_AF-A0A259JMP0-F1
#
_entry.id   AF-A0A259JMP0-F1
#
_cell.length_a   1.000
_cell.length_b   1.000
_cell.length_c   1.000
_cell.angle_alpha   90.00
_cell.angle_beta   90.00
_cell.angle_gamma   90.00
#
_symmetry.space_group_name_H-M   'P 1'
#
loop_
_entity.id
_entity.type
_entity.pdbx_description
1 polymer ?
#
loop_
_entity_poly.entity_id
_entity_poly.type
_entity_poly.pdbx_seq_one_letter_code
_entity_poly.pdbx_strand_id
1 'polypeptide(L)'
;MAFGLSFRAGVVSLLLLAALLLVWQGATSGFGGSSSSLPAGMDPEYAKLMGLTATSGKSAVPSPVEIGAQLVTLLSDPFYDKGPNDKGLGIQLGYSLGRVLLGYAFAVLLAIPLGFLIGMSPLMSRALDPFIQVLKPISPLAWMPLALYTIKDSNTSAIFVIFICSVWPMLINTAFGVAGVRKEWLNVARTLEVGPLKRAFTIILPAAAPTILTGMRISIGIAWLVIVAAEMLVGGTGIGYFVWNEWNNLSITNVIIAILVIGVTGMALDQILAAVARLVTFPE
;
A
#
# COMPACT_ATOMS: atom_id res chain seq x y z
N MET A 1 -38.68 -10.31 -7.53
CA MET A 1 -37.53 -9.52 -8.00
C MET A 1 -36.27 -10.00 -7.29
N ALA A 2 -35.40 -10.72 -7.99
CA ALA A 2 -34.11 -11.10 -7.45
C ALA A 2 -33.20 -9.86 -7.44
N PHE A 3 -32.79 -9.40 -6.25
CA PHE A 3 -31.79 -8.33 -6.14
C PHE A 3 -30.53 -8.66 -6.98
N GLY A 4 -29.95 -7.66 -7.62
CA GLY A 4 -28.74 -7.81 -8.43
C GLY A 4 -27.55 -8.36 -7.64
N LEU A 5 -26.63 -9.06 -8.31
CA LEU A 5 -25.45 -9.68 -7.69
C LEU A 5 -24.61 -8.68 -6.90
N SER A 6 -24.46 -7.45 -7.41
CA SER A 6 -23.76 -6.36 -6.73
C SER A 6 -24.40 -5.97 -5.40
N PHE A 7 -25.74 -5.90 -5.36
CA PHE A 7 -26.48 -5.60 -4.14
C PHE A 7 -26.33 -6.74 -3.11
N ARG A 8 -26.47 -8.00 -3.56
CA ARG A 8 -26.29 -9.17 -2.69
C ARG A 8 -24.86 -9.25 -2.13
N ALA A 9 -23.86 -9.01 -2.97
CA ALA A 9 -22.47 -8.96 -2.54
C ALA A 9 -22.24 -7.84 -1.51
N GLY A 10 -22.80 -6.65 -1.75
CA GLY A 10 -22.75 -5.53 -0.79
C GLY A 10 -23.37 -5.89 0.56
N VAL A 11 -24.53 -6.54 0.57
CA VAL A 11 -25.17 -7.02 1.81
C VAL A 11 -24.30 -8.04 2.55
N VAL A 12 -23.71 -9.01 1.84
CA VAL A 12 -22.82 -10.00 2.45
C VAL A 12 -21.57 -9.34 3.03
N SER A 13 -20.94 -8.40 2.32
CA SER A 13 -19.79 -7.65 2.83
C SER A 13 -20.13 -6.83 4.08
N LEU A 14 -21.31 -6.20 4.12
CA LEU A 14 -21.78 -5.47 5.30
C LEU A 14 -22.06 -6.40 6.49
N LEU A 15 -22.64 -7.58 6.26
CA LEU A 15 -22.87 -8.57 7.30
C LEU A 15 -21.55 -9.13 7.86
N LEU A 16 -20.56 -9.40 6.99
CA LEU A 16 -19.24 -9.84 7.44
C LEU A 16 -18.52 -8.76 8.25
N LEU A 17 -18.62 -7.50 7.82
CA LEU A 17 -18.07 -6.36 8.57
C LEU A 17 -18.77 -6.22 9.93
N ALA A 18 -20.10 -6.30 9.98
CA ALA A 18 -20.85 -6.25 11.23
C ALA A 18 -20.50 -7.42 12.15
N ALA A 19 -20.36 -8.64 11.63
CA ALA A 19 -19.92 -9.80 12.39
C ALA A 19 -18.51 -9.60 12.97
N LEU A 20 -17.58 -9.07 12.19
CA LEU A 20 -16.22 -8.76 12.64
C LEU A 20 -16.23 -7.70 13.75
N LEU A 21 -17.01 -6.62 13.58
CA LEU A 21 -17.14 -5.58 14.60
C LEU A 21 -17.80 -6.11 15.88
N LEU A 22 -18.80 -6.98 15.78
CA LEU A 22 -19.45 -7.60 16.94
C LEU A 22 -18.52 -8.57 17.67
N VAL A 23 -17.74 -9.38 16.94
CA VAL A 23 -16.72 -10.24 17.53
C VAL A 23 -15.66 -9.40 18.23
N TRP A 24 -15.25 -8.28 17.64
CA TRP A 24 -14.27 -7.37 18.24
C TRP A 24 -14.83 -6.64 19.47
N GLN A 25 -16.06 -6.13 19.40
CA GLN A 25 -16.77 -5.55 20.55
C GLN A 25 -16.91 -6.59 21.68
N GLY A 26 -17.27 -7.83 21.33
CA GLY A 26 -17.35 -8.95 22.27
C GLY A 26 -16.01 -9.25 22.93
N ALA A 27 -14.94 -9.39 22.14
CA ALA A 27 -13.59 -9.65 22.63
C ALA A 27 -13.03 -8.53 23.51
N THR A 28 -13.35 -7.27 23.20
CA THR A 28 -12.91 -6.10 23.98
C THR A 28 -13.74 -5.92 25.25
N SER A 29 -15.03 -6.27 25.24
CA SER A 29 -15.89 -6.26 26.43
C SER A 29 -15.58 -7.38 27.44
N GLY A 30 -15.01 -8.51 26.99
CA GLY A 30 -14.67 -9.66 27.82
C GLY A 30 -13.36 -9.54 28.60
N PHE A 31 -12.51 -8.56 28.30
CA PHE A 31 -11.24 -8.32 29.01
C PHE A 31 -11.40 -7.52 30.32
N GLY A 32 -12.63 -7.09 30.65
CA GLY A 32 -12.97 -6.37 31.90
C GLY A 32 -13.32 -7.29 33.08
N GLY A 33 -13.00 -8.58 33.01
CA GLY A 33 -13.35 -9.59 34.00
C GLY A 33 -12.27 -9.89 35.03
N SER A 34 -11.76 -8.89 35.75
CA SER A 34 -11.28 -9.02 37.13
C SER A 34 -10.90 -7.63 37.64
N SER A 35 -11.79 -7.06 38.44
CA SER A 35 -11.49 -5.93 39.30
C SER A 35 -10.37 -6.32 40.27
N SER A 36 -9.11 -6.11 39.90
CA SER A 36 -8.06 -5.89 40.89
C SER A 36 -8.25 -4.47 41.41
N SER A 37 -9.07 -4.34 42.44
CA SER A 37 -9.04 -3.17 43.32
C SER A 37 -7.57 -2.85 43.62
N LEU A 38 -7.15 -1.60 43.40
CA LEU A 38 -5.85 -1.10 43.85
C LEU A 38 -5.59 -1.64 45.28
N PRO A 39 -4.42 -2.24 45.58
CA PRO A 39 -4.04 -2.46 46.97
C PRO A 39 -4.15 -1.13 47.69
N ALA A 40 -4.93 -1.08 48.77
CA ALA A 40 -5.20 0.16 49.47
C ALA A 40 -3.88 0.86 49.85
N GLY A 41 -3.64 2.06 49.31
CA GLY A 41 -2.49 2.91 49.67
C GLY A 41 -1.46 3.21 48.58
N MET A 42 -1.68 2.85 47.30
CA MET A 42 -0.76 3.24 46.22
C MET A 42 -1.02 4.67 45.72
N ASP A 43 0.02 5.50 45.68
CA ASP A 43 -0.07 6.88 45.19
C ASP A 43 -0.53 6.94 43.71
N PRO A 44 -1.46 7.84 43.37
CA PRO A 44 -2.05 7.93 42.03
C PRO A 44 -1.02 8.27 40.93
N GLU A 45 0.09 8.91 41.30
CA GLU A 45 1.18 9.23 40.38
C GLU A 45 2.06 8.01 40.06
N TYR A 46 2.29 7.13 41.04
CA TYR A 46 3.02 5.88 40.87
C TYR A 46 2.23 4.85 40.05
N ALA A 47 0.91 4.80 40.22
CA ALA A 47 0.01 4.02 39.38
C ALA A 47 0.05 4.47 37.90
N LYS A 48 0.19 5.78 37.66
CA LYS A 48 0.34 6.35 36.32
C LYS A 48 1.67 5.98 35.67
N LEU A 49 2.75 5.88 36.47
CA LEU A 49 4.08 5.45 36.01
C LEU A 49 4.21 3.93 35.80
N MET A 50 3.42 3.13 36.53
CA MET A 50 3.36 1.66 36.41
C MET A 50 2.47 1.16 35.25
N GLY A 51 1.92 2.06 34.42
CA GLY A 51 1.01 1.69 33.33
C GLY A 51 -0.38 1.23 33.79
N LEU A 52 -0.76 1.51 35.06
CA LEU A 52 -2.03 1.08 35.67
C LEU A 52 -3.23 1.98 35.31
N THR A 53 -3.20 2.69 34.19
CA THR A 53 -4.42 3.22 33.55
C THR A 53 -5.41 2.10 33.17
N ALA A 54 -5.01 0.83 33.32
CA ALA A 54 -5.83 -0.38 33.31
C ALA A 54 -6.90 -0.47 34.44
N THR A 55 -6.92 0.42 35.44
CA THR A 55 -7.91 0.37 36.54
C THR A 55 -9.20 1.19 36.32
N SER A 56 -9.39 1.83 35.17
CA SER A 56 -10.67 2.48 34.83
C SER A 56 -11.72 1.54 34.21
N GLY A 57 -11.54 0.21 34.28
CA GLY A 57 -12.48 -0.75 33.69
C GLY A 57 -12.59 -0.66 32.16
N LYS A 58 -11.65 0.03 31.51
CA LYS A 58 -11.55 0.14 30.06
C LYS A 58 -10.49 -0.84 29.56
N SER A 59 -10.91 -1.68 28.63
CA SER A 59 -10.07 -2.69 27.99
C SER A 59 -8.79 -2.06 27.42
N ALA A 60 -7.65 -2.77 27.51
CA ALA A 60 -6.37 -2.30 26.95
C ALA A 60 -6.43 -2.08 25.43
N VAL A 61 -7.41 -2.70 24.76
CA VAL A 61 -7.74 -2.47 23.36
C VAL A 61 -9.02 -1.64 23.30
N PRO A 62 -9.00 -0.44 22.69
CA PRO A 62 -10.15 0.46 22.67
C PRO A 62 -11.32 -0.16 21.90
N SER A 63 -12.53 0.18 22.33
CA SER A 63 -13.74 -0.33 21.67
C SER A 63 -13.92 0.30 20.28
N PRO A 64 -14.51 -0.41 19.30
CA PRO A 64 -14.86 0.13 17.98
C PRO A 64 -15.64 1.45 18.02
N VAL A 65 -16.48 1.65 19.04
CA VAL A 65 -17.26 2.88 19.23
C VAL A 65 -16.39 4.06 19.67
N GLU A 66 -15.41 3.83 20.55
CA GLU A 66 -14.42 4.85 20.96
C GLU A 66 -13.50 5.21 19.79
N ILE A 67 -13.11 4.23 18.98
CA ILE A 67 -12.37 4.43 17.73
C ILE A 67 -13.18 5.30 16.77
N GLY A 68 -14.48 5.02 16.60
CA GLY A 68 -15.36 5.83 15.75
C GLY A 68 -15.49 7.28 16.21
N ALA A 69 -15.63 7.51 17.51
CA ALA A 69 -15.69 8.87 18.08
C ALA A 69 -14.38 9.64 17.91
N GLN A 70 -13.23 8.97 18.11
CA GLN A 70 -11.93 9.58 17.86
C GLN A 70 -11.66 9.80 16.37
N LEU A 71 -12.10 8.89 15.50
CA LEU A 71 -12.00 9.04 14.05
C LEU A 71 -12.73 10.32 13.58
N VAL A 72 -13.93 10.58 14.10
CA VAL A 72 -14.67 11.82 13.80
C VAL A 72 -13.90 13.05 14.26
N THR A 73 -13.22 12.97 15.42
CA THR A 73 -12.45 14.09 15.96
C THR A 73 -11.18 14.36 15.14
N LEU A 74 -10.46 13.31 14.75
CA LEU A 74 -9.27 13.38 13.89
C LEU A 74 -9.60 13.79 12.45
N LEU A 75 -10.76 13.39 11.93
CA LEU A 75 -11.27 13.83 10.63
C LEU A 75 -11.87 15.23 10.67
N SER A 76 -12.16 15.78 11.86
CA SER A 76 -12.68 17.15 11.99
C SER A 76 -11.58 18.22 11.78
N ASP A 77 -10.31 17.89 12.03
CA ASP A 77 -9.17 18.74 11.69
C ASP A 77 -8.03 17.92 11.03
N PRO A 78 -8.23 17.45 9.79
CA PRO A 78 -7.33 16.50 9.15
C PRO A 78 -6.02 17.14 8.66
N PHE A 79 -5.92 18.48 8.66
CA PHE A 79 -4.79 19.25 8.13
C PHE A 79 -4.15 20.18 9.16
N TYR A 80 -4.24 19.87 10.46
CA TYR A 80 -3.54 20.67 11.47
C TYR A 80 -2.01 20.49 11.37
N ASP A 81 -1.24 21.55 11.66
CA ASP A 81 0.21 21.49 11.83
C ASP A 81 0.57 22.16 13.17
N LYS A 82 0.83 21.34 14.21
CA LYS A 82 1.25 21.81 15.55
C LYS A 82 2.74 21.59 15.79
N GLY A 83 3.52 21.31 14.74
CA GLY A 83 4.97 21.20 14.82
C GLY A 83 5.57 20.08 13.98
N PRO A 84 6.88 19.80 14.14
CA PRO A 84 7.59 18.82 13.31
C PRO A 84 7.02 17.39 13.40
N ASN A 85 6.53 17.00 14.59
CA ASN A 85 6.09 15.62 14.88
C ASN A 85 4.57 15.49 15.08
N ASP A 86 3.83 16.61 15.19
CA ASP A 86 2.39 16.64 15.45
C ASP A 86 1.68 17.27 14.25
N LYS A 87 1.35 16.42 13.28
CA LYS A 87 0.68 16.80 12.03
C LYS A 87 -0.60 16.01 11.87
N GLY A 88 -1.60 16.65 11.26
CA GLY A 88 -2.87 16.02 10.90
C GLY A 88 -2.65 14.81 10.01
N LEU A 89 -3.51 13.80 10.19
CA LEU A 89 -3.50 12.56 9.42
C LEU A 89 -3.50 12.82 7.91
N GLY A 90 -4.23 13.83 7.44
CA GLY A 90 -4.31 14.20 6.02
C GLY A 90 -2.98 14.66 5.44
N ILE A 91 -2.18 15.41 6.20
CA ILE A 91 -0.86 15.88 5.76
C ILE A 91 0.12 14.70 5.66
N GLN A 92 0.11 13.84 6.67
CA GLN A 92 0.97 12.65 6.69
C GLN A 92 0.61 11.67 5.58
N LEU A 93 -0.69 11.45 5.35
CA LEU A 93 -1.21 10.73 4.18
C LEU A 93 -0.71 11.33 2.87
N GLY A 94 -0.78 12.67 2.74
CA GLY A 94 -0.31 13.39 1.57
C GLY A 94 1.18 13.17 1.29
N TYR A 95 2.03 13.19 2.32
CA TYR A 95 3.46 12.89 2.17
C TYR A 95 3.71 11.45 1.70
N SER A 96 3.05 10.46 2.30
CA SER A 96 3.20 9.06 1.91
C SER A 96 2.70 8.82 0.48
N LEU A 97 1.54 9.38 0.12
CA LEU A 97 0.99 9.30 -1.24
C LEU A 97 1.92 9.96 -2.26
N GLY A 98 2.45 11.15 -1.95
CA GLY A 98 3.40 11.85 -2.82
C GLY A 98 4.65 11.03 -3.10
N ARG A 99 5.24 10.43 -2.05
CA ARG A 99 6.40 9.53 -2.20
C ARG A 99 6.09 8.30 -3.04
N VAL A 100 4.96 7.64 -2.77
CA VAL A 100 4.49 6.47 -3.53
C VAL A 100 4.30 6.81 -4.99
N LEU A 101 3.59 7.89 -5.31
CA LEU A 101 3.32 8.30 -6.68
C LEU A 101 4.62 8.65 -7.43
N LEU A 102 5.56 9.35 -6.79
CA LEU A 102 6.84 9.69 -7.42
C LEU A 102 7.69 8.43 -7.68
N GLY A 103 7.89 7.58 -6.67
CA GLY A 103 8.69 6.35 -6.81
C GLY A 103 8.07 5.39 -7.83
N TYR A 104 6.75 5.27 -7.80
CA TYR A 104 5.99 4.47 -8.75
C TYR A 104 6.07 5.05 -10.17
N ALA A 105 5.99 6.37 -10.36
CA ALA A 105 6.13 6.99 -11.67
C ALA A 105 7.51 6.72 -12.30
N PHE A 106 8.59 6.83 -11.51
CA PHE A 106 9.92 6.43 -11.98
C PHE A 106 9.98 4.94 -12.34
N ALA A 107 9.32 4.08 -11.57
CA ALA A 107 9.24 2.66 -11.87
C ALA A 107 8.50 2.41 -13.18
N VAL A 108 7.37 3.08 -13.44
CA VAL A 108 6.62 2.99 -14.71
C VAL A 108 7.49 3.39 -15.90
N LEU A 109 8.18 4.51 -15.79
CA LEU A 109 9.03 5.05 -16.87
C LEU A 109 10.19 4.13 -17.22
N LEU A 110 10.70 3.33 -16.27
CA LEU A 110 11.81 2.40 -16.51
C LEU A 110 11.35 0.97 -16.83
N ALA A 111 10.42 0.45 -16.03
CA ALA A 111 9.99 -0.94 -16.07
C ALA A 111 9.18 -1.28 -17.33
N ILE A 112 8.34 -0.36 -17.82
CA ILE A 112 7.54 -0.62 -19.02
C ILE A 112 8.45 -0.68 -20.26
N PRO A 113 9.33 0.30 -20.55
CA PRO A 113 10.23 0.20 -21.70
C PRO A 113 11.19 -0.99 -21.61
N LEU A 114 11.79 -1.24 -20.45
CA LEU A 114 12.68 -2.41 -20.28
C LEU A 114 11.92 -3.73 -20.42
N GLY A 115 10.73 -3.84 -19.82
CA GLY A 115 9.87 -5.00 -19.99
C GLY A 115 9.49 -5.24 -21.44
N PHE A 116 9.23 -4.18 -22.20
CA PHE A 116 8.94 -4.26 -23.63
C PHE A 116 10.14 -4.77 -24.44
N LEU A 117 11.34 -4.26 -24.15
CA LEU A 117 12.59 -4.73 -24.78
C LEU A 117 12.88 -6.21 -24.48
N ILE A 118 12.64 -6.63 -23.24
CA ILE A 118 12.78 -8.03 -22.80
C ILE A 118 11.77 -8.93 -23.51
N GLY A 119 10.51 -8.50 -23.60
CA GLY A 119 9.45 -9.29 -24.23
C GLY A 119 9.59 -9.40 -25.75
N MET A 120 10.14 -8.38 -26.42
CA MET A 120 10.34 -8.41 -27.87
C MET A 120 11.56 -9.24 -28.30
N SER A 121 12.61 -9.30 -27.48
CA SER A 121 13.89 -9.89 -27.85
C SER A 121 14.28 -11.07 -26.95
N PRO A 122 14.39 -12.30 -27.50
CA PRO A 122 14.85 -13.45 -26.72
C PRO A 122 16.30 -13.30 -26.25
N LEU A 123 17.12 -12.49 -26.95
CA LEU A 123 18.47 -12.13 -26.52
C LEU A 123 18.42 -11.30 -25.22
N MET A 124 17.60 -10.25 -25.20
CA MET A 124 17.49 -9.36 -24.04
C MET A 124 16.90 -10.09 -22.84
N SER A 125 15.92 -10.97 -23.08
CA SER A 125 15.39 -11.84 -22.04
C SER A 125 16.47 -12.71 -21.40
N ARG A 126 17.27 -13.43 -22.18
CA ARG A 126 18.36 -14.27 -21.63
C ARG A 126 19.47 -13.45 -20.97
N ALA A 127 19.75 -12.24 -21.45
CA ALA A 127 20.78 -11.39 -20.89
C ALA A 127 20.39 -10.78 -19.52
N LEU A 128 19.12 -10.38 -19.37
CA LEU A 128 18.62 -9.73 -18.14
C LEU A 128 18.06 -10.71 -17.10
N ASP A 129 17.70 -11.92 -17.50
CA ASP A 129 17.21 -12.97 -16.60
C ASP A 129 18.06 -13.20 -15.34
N PRO A 130 19.40 -13.36 -15.40
CA PRO A 130 20.20 -13.55 -14.19
C PRO A 130 20.14 -12.34 -13.23
N PHE A 131 20.12 -11.12 -13.76
CA PHE A 131 20.01 -9.91 -12.93
C PHE A 131 18.64 -9.83 -12.25
N ILE A 132 17.57 -10.14 -12.99
CA ILE A 132 16.21 -10.16 -12.46
C ILE A 132 16.09 -11.23 -11.37
N GLN A 133 16.63 -12.43 -11.59
CA GLN A 133 16.58 -13.52 -10.62
C GLN A 133 17.33 -13.22 -9.32
N VAL A 134 18.45 -12.48 -9.40
CA VAL A 134 19.23 -12.09 -8.21
C VAL A 134 18.58 -10.92 -7.47
N LEU A 135 18.06 -9.92 -8.19
CA LEU A 135 17.55 -8.70 -7.56
C LEU A 135 16.10 -8.83 -7.08
N LYS A 136 15.28 -9.66 -7.73
CA LYS A 136 13.87 -9.88 -7.39
C LYS A 136 13.62 -10.37 -5.95
N PRO A 137 14.37 -11.33 -5.38
CA PRO A 137 14.09 -11.87 -4.05
C PRO A 137 14.57 -10.96 -2.91
N ILE A 138 15.39 -9.95 -3.22
CA ILE A 138 15.95 -9.06 -2.21
C ILE A 138 14.84 -8.19 -1.65
N SER A 139 14.66 -8.22 -0.33
CA SER A 139 13.72 -7.35 0.35
C SER A 139 14.00 -5.89 -0.03
N PRO A 140 13.01 -5.13 -0.52
CA PRO A 140 13.21 -3.71 -0.85
C PRO A 140 13.72 -2.89 0.34
N LEU A 141 13.32 -3.26 1.56
CA LEU A 141 13.77 -2.58 2.78
C LEU A 141 15.27 -2.77 3.05
N ALA A 142 15.89 -3.84 2.56
CA ALA A 142 17.34 -4.04 2.69
C ALA A 142 18.16 -2.98 1.94
N TRP A 143 17.56 -2.31 0.96
CA TRP A 143 18.19 -1.21 0.22
C TRP A 143 18.18 0.11 0.99
N MET A 144 17.39 0.22 2.06
CA MET A 144 17.20 1.48 2.77
C MET A 144 18.48 2.02 3.41
N PRO A 145 19.28 1.25 4.17
CA PRO A 145 20.53 1.77 4.75
C PRO A 145 21.51 2.24 3.68
N LEU A 146 21.58 1.53 2.54
CA LEU A 146 22.42 1.91 1.41
C LEU A 146 21.92 3.21 0.77
N ALA A 147 20.61 3.36 0.60
CA ALA A 147 19.98 4.57 0.07
C ALA A 147 20.22 5.76 0.99
N LEU A 148 20.10 5.59 2.31
CA LEU A 148 20.35 6.65 3.29
C LEU A 148 21.82 7.07 3.32
N TYR A 149 22.74 6.10 3.26
CA TYR A 149 24.18 6.38 3.24
C TYR A 149 24.60 7.17 1.99
N THR A 150 24.04 6.84 0.84
CA THR A 150 24.42 7.44 -0.46
C THR A 150 23.71 8.76 -0.73
N ILE A 151 22.40 8.82 -0.51
CA ILE A 151 21.54 9.97 -0.86
C ILE A 151 21.50 11.00 0.28
N LYS A 152 21.69 10.56 1.54
CA LYS A 152 21.66 11.39 2.75
C LYS A 152 20.35 12.20 2.96
N ASP A 153 19.27 11.82 2.26
CA ASP A 153 17.95 12.42 2.41
C ASP A 153 16.87 11.34 2.60
N SER A 154 16.13 11.44 3.70
CA SER A 154 15.07 10.50 4.09
C SER A 154 13.98 10.36 3.01
N ASN A 155 13.54 11.50 2.45
CA ASN A 155 12.46 11.52 1.47
C ASN A 155 12.87 10.78 0.20
N THR A 156 14.04 11.13 -0.33
CA THR A 156 14.55 10.55 -1.57
C THR A 156 14.92 9.08 -1.39
N SER A 157 15.44 8.68 -0.23
CA SER A 157 15.68 7.27 0.08
C SER A 157 14.40 6.44 0.11
N ALA A 158 13.31 6.95 0.70
CA ALA A 158 12.02 6.27 0.69
C ALA A 158 11.47 6.11 -0.74
N ILE A 159 11.58 7.16 -1.57
CA ILE A 159 11.20 7.13 -2.99
C ILE A 159 12.01 6.08 -3.75
N PHE A 160 13.32 5.98 -3.50
CA PHE A 160 14.19 4.98 -4.12
C PHE A 160 13.78 3.54 -3.76
N VAL A 161 13.43 3.29 -2.50
CA VAL A 161 12.96 1.95 -2.06
C VAL A 161 11.64 1.57 -2.76
N ILE A 162 10.71 2.52 -2.90
CA ILE A 162 9.47 2.32 -3.66
C ILE A 162 9.77 2.01 -5.12
N PHE A 163 10.69 2.76 -5.72
CA PHE A 163 11.11 2.55 -7.10
C PHE A 163 11.63 1.12 -7.29
N ILE A 164 12.58 0.66 -6.47
CA ILE A 164 13.16 -0.69 -6.59
C ILE A 164 12.09 -1.78 -6.37
N CYS A 165 11.18 -1.63 -5.40
CA CYS A 165 10.15 -2.65 -5.17
C CYS A 165 9.13 -2.73 -6.31
N SER A 166 8.82 -1.60 -6.93
CA SER A 166 7.77 -1.48 -7.96
C SER A 166 8.26 -1.92 -9.34
N VAL A 167 9.56 -1.79 -9.62
CA VAL A 167 10.14 -2.09 -10.94
C VAL A 167 9.98 -3.57 -11.30
N TRP A 168 10.30 -4.50 -10.38
CA TRP A 168 10.37 -5.92 -10.73
C TRP A 168 9.02 -6.54 -11.12
N PRO A 169 7.94 -6.41 -10.33
CA PRO A 169 6.66 -6.99 -10.71
C PRO A 169 6.12 -6.38 -12.00
N MET A 170 6.32 -5.07 -12.20
CA MET A 170 5.86 -4.35 -13.39
C MET A 170 6.63 -4.76 -14.64
N LEU A 171 7.96 -4.86 -14.55
CA LEU A 171 8.84 -5.28 -15.64
C LEU A 171 8.53 -6.70 -16.08
N ILE A 172 8.38 -7.63 -15.14
CA ILE A 172 8.12 -9.05 -15.43
C ILE A 172 6.75 -9.23 -16.08
N ASN A 173 5.70 -8.61 -15.53
CA ASN A 173 4.36 -8.70 -16.12
C ASN A 173 4.29 -8.04 -17.51
N THR A 174 5.03 -6.94 -17.71
CA THR A 174 5.14 -6.30 -19.03
C THR A 174 5.85 -7.21 -20.02
N ALA A 175 7.00 -7.78 -19.64
CA ALA A 175 7.76 -8.70 -20.48
C ALA A 175 6.93 -9.94 -20.84
N PHE A 176 6.23 -10.51 -19.86
CA PHE A 176 5.33 -11.64 -20.06
C PHE A 176 4.18 -11.31 -21.01
N GLY A 177 3.54 -10.15 -20.83
CA GLY A 177 2.48 -9.67 -21.71
C GLY A 177 2.92 -9.49 -23.15
N VAL A 178 4.08 -8.88 -23.35
CA VAL A 178 4.67 -8.63 -24.68
C VAL A 178 5.11 -9.92 -25.35
N ALA A 179 5.73 -10.85 -24.60
CA ALA A 179 6.13 -12.16 -25.11
C ALA A 179 4.92 -13.07 -25.41
N GLY A 180 3.80 -12.87 -24.72
CA GLY A 180 2.55 -13.62 -24.88
C GLY A 180 1.69 -13.21 -26.08
N VAL A 181 2.09 -12.19 -26.85
CA VAL A 181 1.35 -11.75 -28.04
C VAL A 181 1.29 -12.87 -29.08
N ARG A 182 0.08 -13.12 -29.60
CA ARG A 182 -0.18 -14.18 -30.58
C ARG A 182 0.73 -14.05 -31.81
N LYS A 183 1.38 -15.16 -32.17
CA LYS A 183 2.29 -15.23 -33.32
C LYS A 183 1.58 -14.89 -34.63
N GLU A 184 0.29 -15.23 -34.76
CA GLU A 184 -0.52 -14.90 -35.93
C GLU A 184 -0.59 -13.39 -36.18
N TRP A 185 -0.80 -12.58 -35.14
CA TRP A 185 -0.85 -11.11 -35.27
C TRP A 185 0.50 -10.54 -35.70
N LEU A 186 1.60 -11.09 -35.17
CA LEU A 186 2.96 -10.71 -35.56
C LEU A 186 3.29 -11.12 -37.00
N ASN A 187 2.80 -12.26 -37.47
CA ASN A 187 2.98 -12.73 -38.83
C ASN A 187 2.20 -11.88 -39.84
N VAL A 188 0.95 -11.52 -39.54
CA VAL A 188 0.16 -10.58 -40.38
C VAL A 188 0.82 -9.21 -40.43
N ALA A 189 1.36 -8.72 -39.32
CA ALA A 189 2.13 -7.47 -39.31
C ALA A 189 3.39 -7.55 -40.17
N ARG A 190 4.01 -8.73 -40.27
CA ARG A 190 5.21 -8.96 -41.09
C ARG A 190 4.85 -9.03 -42.58
N THR A 191 3.73 -9.65 -42.95
CA THR A 191 3.28 -9.70 -44.36
C THR A 191 2.85 -8.33 -44.87
N LEU A 192 2.32 -7.46 -44.00
CA LEU A 192 1.99 -6.07 -44.30
C LEU A 192 3.20 -5.11 -44.19
N GLU A 193 4.42 -5.65 -44.01
CA GLU A 193 5.67 -4.89 -43.86
C GLU A 193 5.60 -3.74 -42.83
N VAL A 194 4.80 -3.93 -41.77
CA VAL A 194 4.65 -2.92 -40.72
C VAL A 194 5.97 -2.80 -39.97
N GLY A 195 6.55 -1.60 -39.98
CA GLY A 195 7.81 -1.29 -39.30
C GLY A 195 7.77 -1.58 -37.78
N PRO A 196 8.94 -1.77 -37.14
CA PRO A 196 9.04 -2.27 -35.76
C PRO A 196 8.37 -1.35 -34.74
N LEU A 197 8.51 -0.02 -34.87
CA LEU A 197 7.86 0.96 -34.00
C LEU A 197 6.34 0.94 -34.17
N LYS A 198 5.86 0.92 -35.42
CA LYS A 198 4.41 0.88 -35.69
C LYS A 198 3.80 -0.43 -35.18
N ARG A 199 4.49 -1.56 -35.33
CA ARG A 199 4.10 -2.86 -34.78
C ARG A 199 4.03 -2.84 -33.25
N ALA A 200 5.02 -2.21 -32.60
CA ALA A 200 5.07 -2.06 -31.15
C ALA A 200 3.84 -1.32 -30.61
N PHE A 201 3.55 -0.13 -31.13
CA PHE A 201 2.47 0.72 -30.61
C PHE A 201 1.07 0.31 -31.09
N THR A 202 0.93 -0.28 -32.27
CA THR A 202 -0.39 -0.56 -32.87
C THR A 202 -0.90 -1.97 -32.55
N ILE A 203 0.00 -2.92 -32.32
CA ILE A 203 -0.37 -4.34 -32.19
C ILE A 203 0.06 -4.88 -30.83
N ILE A 204 1.34 -4.75 -30.50
CA ILE A 204 1.91 -5.36 -29.29
C ILE A 204 1.41 -4.64 -28.03
N LEU A 205 1.46 -3.31 -28.00
CA LEU A 205 1.07 -2.53 -26.83
C LEU A 205 -0.42 -2.72 -26.47
N PRO A 206 -1.39 -2.65 -27.41
CA PRO A 206 -2.79 -2.92 -27.09
C PRO A 206 -3.02 -4.37 -26.64
N ALA A 207 -2.36 -5.34 -27.28
CA ALA A 207 -2.46 -6.75 -26.92
C ALA A 207 -1.90 -7.05 -25.51
N ALA A 208 -0.80 -6.40 -25.12
CA ALA A 208 -0.15 -6.57 -23.83
C ALA A 208 -0.70 -5.65 -22.74
N ALA A 209 -1.53 -4.66 -23.07
CA ALA A 209 -2.05 -3.67 -22.11
C ALA A 209 -2.72 -4.30 -20.88
N PRO A 210 -3.60 -5.33 -21.00
CA PRO A 210 -4.24 -5.94 -19.81
C PRO A 210 -3.22 -6.53 -18.82
N THR A 211 -2.17 -7.19 -19.35
CA THR A 211 -1.10 -7.78 -18.54
C THR A 211 -0.17 -6.72 -17.94
N ILE A 212 0.15 -5.65 -18.68
CA ILE A 212 0.92 -4.51 -18.16
C ILE A 212 0.17 -3.87 -16.99
N LEU A 213 -1.13 -3.64 -17.15
CA LEU A 213 -2.00 -3.07 -16.11
C LEU A 213 -2.11 -3.98 -14.88
N THR A 214 -2.11 -5.30 -15.08
CA THR A 214 -2.05 -6.27 -13.98
C THR A 214 -0.73 -6.12 -13.20
N GLY A 215 0.40 -6.01 -13.90
CA GLY A 215 1.70 -5.74 -13.28
C GLY A 215 1.73 -4.42 -12.52
N MET A 216 1.18 -3.37 -13.13
CA MET A 216 1.04 -2.05 -12.53
C MET A 216 0.22 -2.09 -11.22
N ARG A 217 -0.89 -2.84 -11.22
CA ARG A 217 -1.76 -3.03 -10.05
C ARG A 217 -1.07 -3.80 -8.93
N ILE A 218 -0.32 -4.85 -9.25
CA ILE A 218 0.47 -5.59 -8.25
C ILE A 218 1.54 -4.67 -7.66
N SER A 219 2.24 -3.91 -8.49
CA SER A 219 3.31 -3.00 -8.03
C SER A 219 2.81 -1.89 -7.12
N ILE A 220 1.64 -1.29 -7.35
CA ILE A 220 1.14 -0.21 -6.47
C ILE A 220 0.78 -0.75 -5.08
N GLY A 221 0.23 -1.96 -5.01
CA GLY A 221 -0.10 -2.60 -3.73
C GLY A 221 1.16 -2.89 -2.91
N ILE A 222 2.22 -3.39 -3.56
CA ILE A 222 3.52 -3.62 -2.93
C ILE A 222 4.17 -2.28 -2.52
N ALA A 223 4.12 -1.25 -3.37
CA ALA A 223 4.63 0.08 -3.06
C ALA A 223 3.97 0.67 -1.80
N TRP A 224 2.65 0.55 -1.70
CA TRP A 224 1.88 1.01 -0.55
C TRP A 224 2.24 0.25 0.74
N LEU A 225 2.41 -1.07 0.65
CA LEU A 225 2.83 -1.89 1.79
C LEU A 225 4.23 -1.49 2.28
N VAL A 226 5.17 -1.33 1.34
CA VAL A 226 6.58 -1.07 1.66
C VAL A 226 6.79 0.34 2.21
N ILE A 227 6.06 1.36 1.74
CA ILE A 227 6.24 2.73 2.23
C ILE A 227 5.94 2.86 3.72
N VAL A 228 4.93 2.15 4.24
CA VAL A 228 4.58 2.20 5.67
C VAL A 228 5.76 1.74 6.50
N ALA A 229 6.35 0.58 6.17
CA ALA A 229 7.53 0.07 6.87
C ALA A 229 8.75 0.96 6.68
N ALA A 230 8.92 1.56 5.50
CA ALA A 230 10.01 2.47 5.21
C ALA A 230 9.94 3.74 6.07
N GLU A 231 8.76 4.34 6.21
CA GLU A 231 8.55 5.55 7.01
C GLU A 231 8.71 5.30 8.51
N MET A 232 8.40 4.10 8.99
CA MET A 232 8.66 3.69 10.37
C MET A 232 10.16 3.67 10.69
N LEU A 233 11.00 3.30 9.72
CA LEU A 233 12.45 3.17 9.93
C LEU A 233 13.18 4.52 9.91
N VAL A 234 12.85 5.40 8.96
CA VAL A 234 13.57 6.68 8.81
C VAL A 234 12.99 7.78 9.69
N GLY A 235 11.70 7.72 9.98
CA GLY A 235 10.98 8.71 10.75
C GLY A 235 10.86 10.09 10.08
N GLY A 236 10.22 11.02 10.79
CA GLY A 236 10.04 12.41 10.37
C GLY A 236 8.64 12.71 9.85
N THR A 237 8.27 12.23 8.67
CA THR A 237 6.92 12.45 8.09
C THR A 237 6.39 11.20 7.40
N GLY A 238 5.06 11.10 7.34
CA GLY A 238 4.34 10.02 6.69
C GLY A 238 3.47 9.22 7.65
N ILE A 239 2.55 8.43 7.10
CA ILE A 239 1.60 7.63 7.88
C ILE A 239 2.33 6.53 8.66
N GLY A 240 3.39 5.95 8.09
CA GLY A 240 4.17 4.94 8.81
C GLY A 240 4.86 5.52 10.05
N TYR A 241 5.39 6.74 9.94
CA TYR A 241 5.92 7.46 11.09
C TYR A 241 4.83 7.78 12.13
N PHE A 242 3.63 8.16 11.69
CA PHE A 242 2.50 8.40 12.60
C PHE A 242 2.13 7.16 13.42
N VAL A 243 2.00 6.01 12.77
CA VAL A 243 1.74 4.74 13.47
C VAL A 243 2.81 4.48 14.53
N TRP A 244 4.08 4.70 14.19
CA TRP A 244 5.20 4.52 15.11
C TRP A 244 5.18 5.53 16.28
N ASN A 245 4.87 6.78 15.99
CA ASN A 245 4.78 7.85 16.98
C ASN A 245 3.64 7.59 17.98
N GLU A 246 2.45 7.22 17.48
CA GLU A 246 1.29 6.91 18.32
C GLU A 246 1.48 5.64 19.15
N TRP A 247 2.23 4.67 18.62
CA TRP A 247 2.64 3.50 19.38
C TRP A 247 3.56 3.88 20.55
N ASN A 248 4.56 4.74 20.32
CA ASN A 248 5.42 5.26 21.39
C ASN A 248 4.65 6.15 22.39
N ASN A 249 3.63 6.86 21.95
CA ASN A 249 2.73 7.65 22.80
C ASN A 249 1.70 6.80 23.57
N LEU A 250 1.73 5.47 23.42
CA LEU A 250 0.77 4.53 24.01
C LEU A 250 -0.70 4.80 23.62
N SER A 251 -0.92 5.52 22.51
CA SER A 251 -2.25 5.82 21.99
C SER A 251 -2.71 4.72 21.02
N ILE A 252 -3.14 3.59 21.59
CA ILE A 252 -3.57 2.42 20.80
C ILE A 252 -4.77 2.78 19.89
N THR A 253 -5.63 3.70 20.32
CA THR A 253 -6.77 4.16 19.51
C THR A 253 -6.31 4.84 18.22
N ASN A 254 -5.31 5.72 18.28
CA ASN A 254 -4.79 6.40 17.09
C ASN A 254 -4.02 5.44 16.17
N VAL A 255 -3.32 4.44 16.74
CA VAL A 255 -2.67 3.37 15.96
C VAL A 255 -3.70 2.59 15.14
N ILE A 256 -4.83 2.22 15.75
CA ILE A 256 -5.90 1.48 15.07
C ILE A 256 -6.55 2.34 13.96
N ILE A 257 -6.78 3.63 14.23
CA ILE A 257 -7.27 4.58 13.23
C ILE A 257 -6.30 4.67 12.05
N ALA A 258 -5.01 4.78 12.31
CA ALA A 258 -3.99 4.83 11.27
C ALA A 258 -3.96 3.55 10.42
N ILE A 259 -4.07 2.37 11.03
CA ILE A 259 -4.16 1.08 10.31
C ILE A 259 -5.40 1.06 9.40
N LEU A 260 -6.55 1.53 9.89
CA LEU A 260 -7.78 1.60 9.10
C LEU A 260 -7.59 2.54 7.90
N VAL A 261 -7.04 3.73 8.14
CA VAL A 261 -6.73 4.72 7.11
C VAL A 261 -5.76 4.17 6.07
N ILE A 262 -4.72 3.43 6.48
CA ILE A 262 -3.79 2.75 5.57
C ILE A 262 -4.54 1.75 4.69
N GLY A 263 -5.42 0.93 5.28
CA GLY A 263 -6.21 -0.06 4.55
C GLY A 263 -7.16 0.56 3.53
N VAL A 264 -7.92 1.59 3.94
CA VAL A 264 -8.85 2.31 3.05
C VAL A 264 -8.10 3.02 1.93
N THR A 265 -6.96 3.64 2.22
CA THR A 265 -6.15 4.33 1.20
C THR A 265 -5.56 3.34 0.20
N GLY A 266 -5.04 2.19 0.67
CA GLY A 266 -4.56 1.12 -0.21
C GLY A 266 -5.67 0.58 -1.13
N MET A 267 -6.87 0.37 -0.57
CA MET A 267 -8.05 -0.03 -1.34
C MET A 267 -8.44 1.04 -2.38
N ALA A 268 -8.38 2.32 -2.03
CA ALA A 268 -8.65 3.41 -2.96
C ALA A 268 -7.63 3.45 -4.10
N LEU A 269 -6.33 3.33 -3.80
CA LEU A 269 -5.26 3.27 -4.81
C LEU A 269 -5.45 2.10 -5.78
N ASP A 270 -5.79 0.92 -5.27
CA ASP A 270 -6.06 -0.27 -6.07
C ASP A 270 -7.30 -0.08 -6.97
N GLN A 271 -8.38 0.49 -6.43
CA GLN A 271 -9.60 0.77 -7.20
C GLN A 271 -9.39 1.82 -8.29
N ILE A 272 -8.61 2.86 -8.02
CA ILE A 272 -8.26 3.88 -9.02
C ILE A 272 -7.53 3.21 -10.18
N LEU A 273 -6.52 2.38 -9.91
CA LEU A 273 -5.84 1.65 -11.00
C LEU A 273 -6.74 0.64 -11.69
N ALA A 274 -7.63 -0.04 -10.96
CA ALA A 274 -8.60 -0.96 -11.56
C ALA A 274 -9.59 -0.23 -12.49
N ALA A 275 -10.01 0.98 -12.13
CA ALA A 275 -10.86 1.83 -12.97
C ALA A 275 -10.10 2.27 -14.23
N VAL A 276 -8.86 2.73 -14.08
CA VAL A 276 -7.98 3.06 -15.22
C VAL A 276 -7.78 1.84 -16.12
N ALA A 277 -7.57 0.66 -15.54
CA ALA A 277 -7.37 -0.56 -16.32
C ALA A 277 -8.60 -0.90 -17.17
N ARG A 278 -9.81 -0.78 -16.60
CA ARG A 278 -11.07 -1.01 -17.33
C ARG A 278 -11.29 -0.04 -18.48
N LEU A 279 -10.80 1.19 -18.39
CA LEU A 279 -10.91 2.17 -19.48
C LEU A 279 -10.01 1.81 -20.67
N VAL A 280 -8.89 1.14 -20.41
CA VAL A 280 -7.90 0.77 -21.44
C VAL A 280 -8.22 -0.60 -22.04
N THR A 281 -8.77 -1.53 -21.26
CA THR A 281 -9.22 -2.83 -21.76
C THR A 281 -10.63 -2.70 -22.32
N PHE A 282 -10.76 -2.61 -23.63
CA PHE A 282 -12.07 -2.72 -24.28
C PHE A 282 -12.65 -4.10 -23.95
N PRO A 283 -13.88 -4.17 -23.39
CA PRO A 283 -14.56 -5.44 -23.22
C PRO A 283 -14.84 -6.04 -24.60
N GLU A 284 -14.42 -7.29 -24.81
CA GLU A 284 -14.97 -8.14 -25.86
C GLU A 284 -16.45 -8.47 -25.56
#